data_AF-A0A1E5GS58-F1
#
_entry.id   AF-A0A1E5GS58-F1
#
_cell.length_a   1.000
_cell.length_b   1.000
_cell.length_c   1.000
_cell.angle_alpha   90.00
_cell.angle_beta   90.00
_cell.angle_gamma   90.00
#
_symmetry.space_group_name_H-M   'P 1'
#
loop_
_entity.id
_entity.type
_entity.pdbx_description
1 polymer ?
#
loop_
_entity_poly.entity_id
_entity_poly.type
_entity_poly.pdbx_seq_one_letter_code
_entity_poly.pdbx_strand_id
1 'polypeptide(L)'
;MVKIKNVAGVLCFGLSLGLFAIGGAQKVAAAELLTSNIDLNGYAATVTTKADGTNVLTTRKGEYLLTKDAALYSSKTITITLDNTKPVEMGAIDAKRTLEFRGNGQLHVNTTDEVGINVGEHLKAFKFTKYGKGYISATASGTGVFVHNEIQMDGGTVEGFGKNYGVYSENDIKPYNDSVLKGTSSEGTGIYAYRDIYAWKGATVVGEGHVSGARSIIAHIQAEGAGSSITGISTNINSQYAALHADKQMLRAYSGAVVREEYKKPTFEITEDAPVFVTDYASVSRNMKDMKNYTWISEPDNIFLNNQGGLLGDMSKGTPKELKIVGSRQESKVNKNEVTQLKTNGKHEVIFSETPTRFALPVTTKHWVLDHATGEYKLYEEKVYTIEIGNMFKVNDYVHDFGATEWDLTKVDRQDFEVVKDGGEYVVNYYYDVDMPMGS
;
A
#
# COMPACT_ATOMS: atom_id res chain seq x y z
N MET A 1 8.72 35.09 19.61
CA MET A 1 9.35 35.96 18.59
C MET A 1 10.63 36.54 19.19
N VAL A 2 11.78 35.95 18.87
CA VAL A 2 13.10 36.36 19.39
C VAL A 2 14.05 36.46 18.20
N LYS A 3 14.72 37.62 18.09
CA LYS A 3 15.45 38.10 16.91
C LYS A 3 16.82 37.42 16.77
N ILE A 4 17.11 36.90 15.59
CA ILE A 4 18.45 36.48 15.15
C ILE A 4 19.28 37.75 14.87
N LYS A 5 20.45 37.88 15.49
CA LYS A 5 21.43 38.92 15.19
C LYS A 5 22.58 38.35 14.35
N ASN A 6 22.90 39.12 13.32
CA ASN A 6 23.94 38.99 12.30
C ASN A 6 25.28 38.39 12.76
N VAL A 7 25.82 37.52 11.92
CA VAL A 7 27.22 37.09 11.88
C VAL A 7 28.00 38.08 11.01
N ALA A 8 28.99 38.75 11.58
CA ALA A 8 30.03 39.48 10.86
C ALA A 8 31.39 38.85 11.21
N GLY A 9 32.17 38.53 10.18
CA GLY A 9 33.44 37.82 10.31
C GLY A 9 34.58 38.69 10.85
N VAL A 10 35.59 38.04 11.43
CA VAL A 10 36.96 38.57 11.58
C VAL A 10 37.95 37.41 11.45
N LEU A 11 38.88 37.57 10.51
CA LEU A 11 40.11 36.82 10.34
C LEU A 11 41.21 37.55 11.12
N CYS A 12 41.95 36.89 12.02
CA CYS A 12 43.26 37.35 12.49
C CYS A 12 44.17 36.17 12.84
N PHE A 13 45.35 36.14 12.20
CA PHE A 13 46.55 35.40 12.60
C PHE A 13 47.23 36.09 13.80
N GLY A 14 47.92 35.32 14.66
CA GLY A 14 48.90 35.86 15.61
C GLY A 14 49.25 34.94 16.79
N LEU A 15 50.48 34.39 16.76
CA LEU A 15 51.13 33.59 17.80
C LEU A 15 51.41 34.38 19.11
N SER A 16 51.26 33.74 20.28
CA SER A 16 52.36 33.40 21.23
C SER A 16 51.90 33.22 22.71
N LEU A 17 52.32 32.08 23.27
CA LEU A 17 52.79 31.77 24.63
C LEU A 17 52.13 32.42 25.88
N GLY A 18 51.63 31.58 26.78
CA GLY A 18 51.32 31.95 28.16
C GLY A 18 50.60 30.86 28.95
N LEU A 19 51.38 29.96 29.54
CA LEU A 19 50.97 28.83 30.37
C LEU A 19 50.40 29.31 31.73
N PHE A 20 49.12 29.10 32.00
CA PHE A 20 48.59 28.87 33.36
C PHE A 20 47.34 27.98 33.27
N ALA A 21 47.51 26.72 33.65
CA ALA A 21 46.42 25.81 33.97
C ALA A 21 45.99 26.06 35.42
N ILE A 22 44.68 26.22 35.66
CA ILE A 22 43.87 25.63 36.75
C ILE A 22 42.41 25.97 36.43
N GLY A 23 41.54 24.95 36.38
CA GLY A 23 40.09 25.10 36.20
C GLY A 23 39.60 24.74 34.80
N GLY A 24 39.85 23.51 34.36
CA GLY A 24 39.34 22.96 33.10
C GLY A 24 37.83 22.79 33.11
N ALA A 25 37.09 23.90 33.00
CA ALA A 25 35.77 23.91 32.41
C ALA A 25 35.96 23.46 30.96
N GLN A 26 35.78 22.16 30.72
CA GLN A 26 35.73 21.61 29.38
C GLN A 26 34.56 22.32 28.70
N LYS A 27 34.86 23.34 27.90
CA LYS A 27 33.90 23.93 26.97
C LYS A 27 33.43 22.76 26.11
N VAL A 28 32.25 22.25 26.41
CA VAL A 28 31.53 21.33 25.53
C VAL A 28 31.30 22.15 24.28
N ALA A 29 32.17 21.98 23.28
CA ALA A 29 31.98 22.59 21.98
C ALA A 29 30.61 22.09 21.49
N ALA A 30 29.68 23.02 21.25
CA ALA A 30 28.37 22.66 20.75
C ALA A 30 28.55 21.86 19.45
N ALA A 31 27.89 20.71 19.35
CA ALA A 31 27.97 19.87 18.17
C ALA A 31 27.54 20.67 16.92
N GLU A 32 28.34 20.61 15.87
CA GLU A 32 28.07 21.34 14.62
C GLU A 32 26.91 20.68 13.86
N LEU A 33 26.10 21.43 13.10
CA LEU A 33 25.10 20.81 12.23
C LEU A 33 25.79 20.01 11.12
N LEU A 34 25.44 18.73 10.96
CA LEU A 34 25.96 17.93 9.85
C LEU A 34 25.36 18.41 8.52
N THR A 35 26.17 18.90 7.60
CA THR A 35 25.72 19.34 6.26
C THR A 35 26.34 18.48 5.17
N SER A 36 25.71 18.45 3.98
CA SER A 36 26.19 17.68 2.83
C SER A 36 27.57 18.10 2.31
N ASN A 37 28.05 19.29 2.67
CA ASN A 37 29.41 19.76 2.35
C ASN A 37 30.49 19.09 3.21
N ILE A 38 30.12 18.45 4.32
CA ILE A 38 31.04 17.75 5.22
C ILE A 38 31.09 16.28 4.81
N ASP A 39 32.10 15.93 4.02
CA ASP A 39 32.35 14.54 3.67
C ASP A 39 32.83 13.74 4.90
N LEU A 40 32.09 12.71 5.34
CA LEU A 40 32.53 11.83 6.42
C LEU A 40 33.66 10.87 6.01
N ASN A 41 34.02 10.79 4.73
CA ASN A 41 35.17 10.05 4.17
C ASN A 41 35.26 8.58 4.64
N GLY A 42 34.11 7.94 4.87
CA GLY A 42 33.99 6.55 5.31
C GLY A 42 34.37 6.28 6.77
N TYR A 43 34.60 7.32 7.58
CA TYR A 43 34.86 7.10 9.00
C TYR A 43 33.60 6.58 9.69
N ALA A 44 33.73 5.46 10.39
CA ALA A 44 32.65 4.88 11.17
C ALA A 44 32.03 5.95 12.10
N ALA A 45 30.71 5.97 12.13
CA ALA A 45 29.91 6.92 12.86
C ALA A 45 29.01 6.18 13.85
N THR A 46 28.77 6.81 15.01
CA THR A 46 27.81 6.31 16.00
C THR A 46 26.81 7.41 16.29
N VAL A 47 25.53 7.07 16.20
CA VAL A 47 24.43 7.96 16.57
C VAL A 47 24.05 7.65 18.01
N THR A 48 24.07 8.66 18.88
CA THR A 48 23.73 8.50 20.32
C THR A 48 22.76 9.58 20.76
N THR A 49 21.93 9.26 21.76
CA THR A 49 21.09 10.25 22.46
C THR A 49 21.83 10.72 23.71
N LYS A 50 22.11 12.02 23.81
CA LYS A 50 22.72 12.64 25.00
C LYS A 50 21.73 12.73 26.16
N ALA A 51 22.24 13.03 27.36
CA ALA A 51 21.44 13.14 28.57
C ALA A 51 20.34 14.21 28.50
N ASP A 52 20.55 15.27 27.72
CA ASP A 52 19.55 16.32 27.46
C ASP A 52 18.51 15.91 26.40
N GLY A 53 18.62 14.70 25.85
CA GLY A 53 17.73 14.15 24.83
C GLY A 53 18.10 14.52 23.39
N THR A 54 19.18 15.27 23.17
CA THR A 54 19.66 15.59 21.82
C THR A 54 20.29 14.38 21.16
N ASN A 55 20.10 14.24 19.85
CA ASN A 55 20.74 13.19 19.06
C ASN A 55 21.97 13.75 18.35
N VAL A 56 23.09 13.05 18.44
CA VAL A 56 24.32 13.42 17.75
C VAL A 56 24.92 12.26 16.98
N LEU A 57 25.66 12.59 15.92
CA LEU A 57 26.54 11.69 15.21
C LEU A 57 27.99 11.94 15.64
N THR A 58 28.63 10.95 16.24
CA THR A 58 30.04 11.01 16.62
C THR A 58 30.88 10.18 15.65
N THR A 59 31.93 10.77 15.11
CA THR A 59 32.89 10.12 14.21
C THR A 59 34.29 10.69 14.44
N ARG A 60 35.32 10.14 13.78
CA ARG A 60 36.70 10.65 13.89
C ARG A 60 36.85 12.10 13.42
N LYS A 61 35.94 12.61 12.59
CA LYS A 61 35.94 14.01 12.14
C LYS A 61 35.34 14.99 13.15
N GLY A 62 34.55 14.51 14.10
CA GLY A 62 33.89 15.37 15.07
C GLY A 62 32.58 14.78 15.57
N GLU A 63 31.87 15.62 16.33
CA GLU A 63 30.53 15.36 16.82
C GLU A 63 29.57 16.36 16.18
N TYR A 64 28.48 15.84 15.61
CA TYR A 64 27.54 16.63 14.84
C TYR A 64 26.12 16.47 15.37
N LEU A 65 25.39 17.58 15.47
CA LEU A 65 23.99 17.58 15.85
C LEU A 65 23.13 17.02 14.70
N LEU A 66 22.23 16.09 15.04
CA LEU A 66 21.26 15.53 14.09
C LEU A 66 19.89 16.17 14.31
N THR A 67 19.38 16.78 13.24
CA THR A 67 18.03 17.35 13.15
C THR A 67 17.52 17.12 11.73
N LYS A 68 16.25 17.44 11.45
CA LYS A 68 15.68 17.41 10.10
C LYS A 68 16.49 18.16 9.03
N ASP A 69 17.29 19.15 9.43
CA ASP A 69 18.12 19.95 8.51
C ASP A 69 19.52 19.34 8.29
N ALA A 70 19.84 18.24 8.99
CA ALA A 70 21.12 17.55 8.87
C ALA A 70 21.16 16.67 7.62
N ALA A 71 22.26 16.72 6.87
CA ALA A 71 22.47 15.90 5.68
C ALA A 71 23.81 15.16 5.76
N LEU A 72 23.77 13.83 5.67
CA LEU A 72 24.97 13.00 5.70
C LEU A 72 25.52 12.79 4.30
N TYR A 73 26.79 13.11 4.13
CA TYR A 73 27.53 12.79 2.90
C TYR A 73 28.75 11.92 3.21
N SER A 74 28.98 10.89 2.41
CA SER A 74 30.25 10.17 2.41
C SER A 74 30.72 9.77 1.02
N SER A 75 31.95 10.15 0.68
CA SER A 75 32.61 9.73 -0.57
C SER A 75 33.09 8.27 -0.57
N LYS A 76 33.01 7.57 0.56
CA LYS A 76 33.49 6.19 0.74
C LYS A 76 32.46 5.33 1.46
N THR A 77 32.80 4.05 1.63
CA THR A 77 32.01 3.12 2.44
C THR A 77 31.95 3.61 3.88
N ILE A 78 30.75 3.75 4.42
CA ILE A 78 30.52 4.22 5.79
C ILE A 78 29.66 3.22 6.56
N THR A 79 29.99 3.06 7.84
CA THR A 79 29.18 2.31 8.80
C THR A 79 28.61 3.30 9.83
N ILE A 80 27.30 3.22 10.05
CA ILE A 80 26.57 4.02 11.04
C ILE A 80 25.98 3.05 12.07
N THR A 81 26.41 3.20 13.33
CA THR A 81 25.86 2.44 14.46
C THR A 81 24.79 3.28 15.15
N LEU A 82 23.56 2.78 15.20
CA LEU A 82 22.42 3.40 15.86
C LEU A 82 22.36 2.94 17.33
N ASP A 83 22.92 3.76 18.21
CA ASP A 83 22.91 3.57 19.67
C ASP A 83 22.11 4.70 20.36
N ASN A 84 21.13 5.25 19.64
CA ASN A 84 20.20 6.24 20.14
C ASN A 84 19.04 5.57 20.88
N THR A 85 18.64 6.17 21.99
CA THR A 85 17.50 5.73 22.82
C THR A 85 16.20 6.45 22.46
N LYS A 86 16.28 7.47 21.61
CA LYS A 86 15.13 8.19 21.04
C LYS A 86 15.23 8.22 19.52
N PRO A 87 14.11 8.21 18.77
CA PRO A 87 14.15 8.34 17.33
C PRO A 87 14.92 9.58 16.86
N VAL A 88 15.68 9.43 15.79
CA VAL A 88 16.51 10.49 15.19
C VAL A 88 15.86 10.94 13.90
N GLU A 89 15.78 12.25 13.68
CA GLU A 89 15.35 12.85 12.42
C GLU A 89 16.57 13.40 11.68
N MET A 90 16.61 13.21 10.36
CA MET A 90 17.58 13.82 9.46
C MET A 90 16.99 14.16 8.09
N GLY A 91 17.64 15.04 7.35
CA GLY A 91 17.22 15.44 6.01
C GLY A 91 17.47 14.35 4.98
N ALA A 92 18.73 14.13 4.60
CA ALA A 92 19.12 13.18 3.55
C ALA A 92 20.42 12.43 3.86
N ILE A 93 20.63 11.30 3.19
CA ILE A 93 21.87 10.52 3.21
C ILE A 93 22.35 10.26 1.79
N ASP A 94 23.59 10.64 1.47
CA ASP A 94 24.27 10.29 0.22
C ASP A 94 25.61 9.60 0.54
N ALA A 95 25.67 8.29 0.28
CA ALA A 95 26.89 7.51 0.40
C ALA A 95 27.32 7.02 -1.00
N LYS A 96 28.45 7.51 -1.51
CA LYS A 96 28.93 7.17 -2.86
C LYS A 96 29.37 5.71 -3.05
N ARG A 97 29.48 4.95 -1.95
CA ARG A 97 29.83 3.52 -1.97
C ARG A 97 28.83 2.74 -1.10
N THR A 98 29.32 1.86 -0.22
CA THR A 98 28.47 1.06 0.66
C THR A 98 28.03 1.87 1.89
N LEU A 99 26.74 1.81 2.22
CA LEU A 99 26.19 2.30 3.48
C LEU A 99 25.81 1.10 4.35
N GLU A 100 26.38 1.02 5.55
CA GLU A 100 26.08 -0.04 6.51
C GLU A 100 25.42 0.53 7.77
N PHE A 101 24.25 -0.01 8.14
CA PHE A 101 23.59 0.30 9.41
C PHE A 101 23.76 -0.85 10.40
N ARG A 102 24.00 -0.49 11.66
CA ARG A 102 24.07 -1.40 12.82
C ARG A 102 23.33 -0.79 14.00
N GLY A 103 23.19 -1.55 15.09
CA GLY A 103 22.57 -1.12 16.33
C GLY A 103 21.06 -1.36 16.37
N ASN A 104 20.43 -0.86 17.43
CA ASN A 104 19.00 -1.07 17.72
C ASN A 104 18.20 0.24 17.76
N GLY A 105 18.87 1.37 17.50
CA GLY A 105 18.21 2.68 17.45
C GLY A 105 17.34 2.86 16.21
N GLN A 106 16.72 4.05 16.13
CA GLN A 106 15.80 4.42 15.05
C GLN A 106 16.28 5.69 14.34
N LEU A 107 16.19 5.71 13.01
CA LEU A 107 16.56 6.84 12.16
C LEU A 107 15.50 7.08 11.09
N HIS A 108 15.01 8.31 11.03
CA HIS A 108 14.04 8.78 10.06
C HIS A 108 14.71 9.84 9.18
N VAL A 109 14.74 9.58 7.87
CA VAL A 109 15.26 10.46 6.84
C VAL A 109 14.05 11.10 6.15
N ASN A 110 13.90 12.41 6.24
CA ASN A 110 12.76 13.16 5.72
C ASN A 110 13.27 14.36 4.91
N THR A 111 13.20 14.26 3.58
CA THR A 111 13.65 15.32 2.67
C THR A 111 12.59 15.68 1.63
N THR A 112 12.69 16.88 1.08
CA THR A 112 11.98 17.30 -0.12
C THR A 112 12.76 16.98 -1.40
N ASP A 113 14.01 16.55 -1.29
CA ASP A 113 14.85 16.16 -2.42
C ASP A 113 14.28 14.92 -3.14
N GLU A 114 14.75 14.69 -4.36
CA GLU A 114 14.32 13.56 -5.19
C GLU A 114 14.61 12.21 -4.51
N VAL A 115 15.68 12.11 -3.72
CA VAL A 115 16.09 10.86 -3.06
C VAL A 115 16.39 11.08 -1.58
N GLY A 116 15.84 10.24 -0.70
CA GLY A 116 16.06 10.31 0.75
C GLY A 116 17.39 9.68 1.17
N ILE A 117 17.55 8.39 0.87
CA ILE A 117 18.80 7.65 1.07
C ILE A 117 19.33 7.21 -0.30
N ASN A 118 20.46 7.77 -0.72
CA ASN A 118 21.14 7.42 -1.97
C ASN A 118 22.44 6.66 -1.68
N VAL A 119 22.59 5.46 -2.26
CA VAL A 119 23.72 4.57 -2.03
C VAL A 119 24.34 4.12 -3.35
N GLY A 120 25.62 4.44 -3.57
CA GLY A 120 26.35 4.18 -4.80
C GLY A 120 26.77 2.72 -5.03
N GLU A 121 26.81 1.90 -3.97
CA GLU A 121 27.04 0.45 -4.09
C GLU A 121 25.97 -0.31 -3.29
N HIS A 122 26.31 -0.80 -2.09
CA HIS A 122 25.46 -1.68 -1.31
C HIS A 122 24.82 -0.96 -0.13
N LEU A 123 23.53 -1.20 0.10
CA LEU A 123 22.93 -0.96 1.41
C LEU A 123 23.01 -2.24 2.23
N LYS A 124 23.71 -2.20 3.37
CA LYS A 124 23.82 -3.31 4.32
C LYS A 124 23.12 -2.93 5.61
N ALA A 125 21.85 -3.28 5.76
CA ALA A 125 21.10 -2.95 6.97
C ALA A 125 21.11 -4.14 7.93
N PHE A 126 21.75 -3.97 9.09
CA PHE A 126 21.78 -4.98 10.15
C PHE A 126 22.23 -6.35 9.66
N LYS A 127 23.14 -6.35 8.67
CA LYS A 127 23.71 -7.56 8.07
C LYS A 127 24.42 -8.33 9.18
N PHE A 128 24.07 -9.59 9.41
CA PHE A 128 24.24 -10.37 10.63
C PHE A 128 23.40 -9.89 11.83
N THR A 129 22.45 -10.71 12.29
CA THR A 129 21.54 -10.44 13.43
C THR A 129 22.23 -9.97 14.72
N LYS A 130 23.49 -10.35 14.93
CA LYS A 130 24.33 -9.85 16.04
C LYS A 130 24.63 -8.34 15.98
N TYR A 131 24.40 -7.70 14.85
CA TYR A 131 24.62 -6.26 14.64
C TYR A 131 23.34 -5.44 14.81
N GLY A 132 22.25 -6.03 15.31
CA GLY A 132 21.07 -5.32 15.82
C GLY A 132 19.80 -5.48 14.98
N LYS A 133 18.72 -4.85 15.45
CA LYS A 133 17.39 -4.84 14.82
C LYS A 133 16.79 -3.43 14.82
N GLY A 134 17.59 -2.44 14.46
CA GLY A 134 17.14 -1.05 14.39
C GLY A 134 16.10 -0.81 13.31
N TYR A 135 15.64 0.44 13.24
CA TYR A 135 14.61 0.89 12.31
C TYR A 135 15.12 2.08 11.50
N ILE A 136 15.02 1.99 10.17
CA ILE A 136 15.31 3.07 9.23
C ILE A 136 14.05 3.38 8.43
N SER A 137 13.69 4.65 8.32
CA SER A 137 12.74 5.08 7.28
C SER A 137 13.31 6.22 6.45
N ALA A 138 12.91 6.29 5.18
CA ALA A 138 13.28 7.38 4.28
C ALA A 138 12.07 7.86 3.48
N THR A 139 11.73 9.15 3.58
CA THR A 139 10.69 9.82 2.82
C THR A 139 11.31 10.91 1.96
N ALA A 140 10.98 10.88 0.66
CA ALA A 140 11.50 11.79 -0.35
C ALA A 140 10.43 12.14 -1.39
N SER A 141 10.66 13.18 -2.20
CA SER A 141 9.70 13.57 -3.24
C SER A 141 9.67 12.60 -4.44
N GLY A 142 10.75 11.85 -4.66
CA GLY A 142 10.88 10.88 -5.75
C GLY A 142 10.99 9.44 -5.27
N THR A 143 12.15 9.09 -4.71
CA THR A 143 12.51 7.75 -4.23
C THR A 143 12.96 7.76 -2.77
N GLY A 144 12.30 6.98 -1.91
CA GLY A 144 12.68 6.90 -0.50
C GLY A 144 14.11 6.38 -0.32
N VAL A 145 14.37 5.16 -0.82
CA VAL A 145 15.69 4.50 -0.76
C VAL A 145 16.13 4.08 -2.17
N PHE A 146 17.25 4.63 -2.64
CA PHE A 146 17.84 4.32 -3.93
C PHE A 146 19.22 3.66 -3.75
N VAL A 147 19.42 2.49 -4.38
CA VAL A 147 20.65 1.71 -4.27
C VAL A 147 21.13 1.26 -5.65
N HIS A 148 22.31 1.74 -6.06
CA HIS A 148 22.92 1.45 -7.38
C HIS A 148 23.43 0.01 -7.54
N ASN A 149 23.52 -0.77 -6.46
CA ASN A 149 23.80 -2.20 -6.55
C ASN A 149 22.77 -2.99 -5.76
N GLU A 150 23.12 -3.54 -4.60
CA GLU A 150 22.32 -4.54 -3.90
C GLU A 150 21.93 -4.10 -2.48
N ILE A 151 20.71 -4.43 -2.08
CA ILE A 151 20.23 -4.31 -0.70
C ILE A 151 20.43 -5.65 0.02
N GLN A 152 21.11 -5.63 1.16
CA GLN A 152 21.39 -6.81 1.99
C GLN A 152 20.92 -6.56 3.42
N MET A 153 20.02 -7.41 3.92
CA MET A 153 19.47 -7.27 5.27
C MET A 153 19.43 -8.60 5.98
N ASP A 154 19.86 -8.65 7.25
CA ASP A 154 19.73 -9.87 8.08
C ASP A 154 18.92 -9.63 9.37
N GLY A 155 18.43 -8.41 9.59
CA GLY A 155 17.57 -8.05 10.70
C GLY A 155 17.01 -6.65 10.54
N GLY A 156 16.29 -6.17 11.56
CA GLY A 156 15.77 -4.81 11.62
C GLY A 156 14.75 -4.47 10.53
N THR A 157 14.47 -3.18 10.37
CA THR A 157 13.48 -2.68 9.41
C THR A 157 14.04 -1.53 8.59
N VAL A 158 13.77 -1.56 7.28
CA VAL A 158 14.02 -0.44 6.36
C VAL A 158 12.72 -0.14 5.62
N GLU A 159 12.26 1.11 5.69
CA GLU A 159 11.07 1.58 4.99
C GLU A 159 11.40 2.75 4.06
N GLY A 160 10.94 2.70 2.83
CA GLY A 160 11.10 3.78 1.85
C GLY A 160 9.75 4.30 1.37
N PHE A 161 9.62 5.62 1.29
CA PHE A 161 8.43 6.33 0.83
C PHE A 161 8.83 7.34 -0.25
N GLY A 162 8.18 7.26 -1.41
CA GLY A 162 8.43 8.20 -2.50
C GLY A 162 7.24 8.29 -3.44
N LYS A 163 7.31 9.25 -4.38
CA LYS A 163 6.29 9.36 -5.43
C LYS A 163 6.45 8.29 -6.51
N ASN A 164 7.69 8.07 -6.93
CA ASN A 164 8.06 7.16 -8.01
C ASN A 164 8.35 5.77 -7.46
N TYR A 165 9.18 5.70 -6.41
CA TYR A 165 9.56 4.44 -5.77
C TYR A 165 9.63 4.58 -4.26
N GLY A 166 9.14 3.58 -3.52
CA GLY A 166 9.49 3.47 -2.11
C GLY A 166 10.95 3.05 -1.96
N VAL A 167 11.28 1.92 -2.57
CA VAL A 167 12.63 1.36 -2.62
C VAL A 167 12.99 1.01 -4.06
N TYR A 168 14.17 1.41 -4.50
CA TYR A 168 14.71 1.12 -5.82
C TYR A 168 16.12 0.54 -5.70
N SER A 169 16.34 -0.62 -6.35
CA SER A 169 17.66 -1.25 -6.48
C SER A 169 17.97 -1.57 -7.95
N GLU A 170 19.15 -1.17 -8.42
CA GLU A 170 19.64 -1.51 -9.77
C GLU A 170 20.12 -2.97 -9.89
N ASN A 171 20.02 -3.77 -8.82
CA ASN A 171 20.40 -5.18 -8.84
C ASN A 171 19.45 -6.01 -7.96
N ASP A 172 19.98 -6.73 -6.97
CA ASP A 172 19.23 -7.64 -6.11
C ASP A 172 18.76 -6.98 -4.81
N ILE A 173 17.65 -7.48 -4.28
CA ILE A 173 17.16 -7.19 -2.94
C ILE A 173 17.17 -8.50 -2.15
N LYS A 174 17.99 -8.58 -1.10
CA LYS A 174 18.23 -9.80 -0.32
C LYS A 174 18.06 -9.61 1.20
N PRO A 175 16.81 -9.57 1.69
CA PRO A 175 16.46 -9.70 3.10
C PRO A 175 16.48 -11.16 3.55
N TYR A 176 17.06 -11.39 4.72
CA TYR A 176 17.23 -12.68 5.39
C TYR A 176 16.75 -12.60 6.85
N ASN A 177 16.56 -13.76 7.47
CA ASN A 177 16.17 -13.92 8.87
C ASN A 177 14.90 -13.11 9.17
N ASP A 178 14.79 -12.39 10.27
CA ASP A 178 13.61 -11.60 10.63
C ASP A 178 13.67 -10.14 10.16
N SER A 179 14.39 -9.87 9.06
CA SER A 179 14.42 -8.53 8.46
C SER A 179 13.09 -8.16 7.79
N VAL A 180 12.78 -6.86 7.82
CA VAL A 180 11.58 -6.29 7.19
C VAL A 180 11.98 -5.18 6.24
N LEU A 181 11.65 -5.32 4.96
CA LEU A 181 11.81 -4.27 3.96
C LEU A 181 10.42 -3.80 3.49
N LYS A 182 10.16 -2.51 3.56
CA LYS A 182 8.94 -1.92 3.03
C LYS A 182 9.22 -0.81 2.03
N GLY A 183 8.42 -0.72 0.98
CA GLY A 183 8.48 0.36 0.01
C GLY A 183 7.09 0.80 -0.38
N THR A 184 6.78 2.07 -0.20
CA THR A 184 5.49 2.66 -0.58
C THR A 184 5.69 3.75 -1.63
N SER A 185 4.93 3.66 -2.72
CA SER A 185 4.94 4.62 -3.82
C SER A 185 3.54 5.16 -4.10
N SER A 186 3.38 6.48 -4.16
CA SER A 186 2.06 7.09 -4.40
C SER A 186 1.61 7.03 -5.86
N GLU A 187 2.55 7.03 -6.82
CA GLU A 187 2.24 7.03 -8.26
C GLU A 187 2.95 5.91 -9.03
N GLY A 188 4.03 5.35 -8.49
CA GLY A 188 4.84 4.35 -9.19
C GLY A 188 4.84 2.97 -8.52
N THR A 189 6.03 2.40 -8.33
CA THR A 189 6.23 1.03 -7.82
C THR A 189 6.73 1.06 -6.38
N GLY A 190 6.10 0.30 -5.48
CA GLY A 190 6.52 0.25 -4.08
C GLY A 190 7.98 -0.19 -3.90
N ILE A 191 8.32 -1.37 -4.44
CA ILE A 191 9.66 -1.94 -4.44
C ILE A 191 10.06 -2.34 -5.86
N TYR A 192 11.15 -1.76 -6.34
CA TYR A 192 11.73 -2.09 -7.65
C TYR A 192 13.11 -2.73 -7.47
N ALA A 193 13.32 -3.86 -8.14
CA ALA A 193 14.64 -4.44 -8.34
C ALA A 193 14.88 -4.70 -9.82
N TYR A 194 16.06 -4.36 -10.33
CA TYR A 194 16.40 -4.74 -11.70
C TYR A 194 16.45 -6.27 -11.84
N ARG A 195 16.98 -6.97 -10.84
CA ARG A 195 17.26 -8.41 -10.93
C ARG A 195 16.37 -9.25 -10.03
N ASP A 196 16.75 -9.59 -8.80
CA ASP A 196 15.92 -10.44 -7.94
C ASP A 196 15.37 -9.70 -6.72
N ILE A 197 14.17 -10.10 -6.27
CA ILE A 197 13.64 -9.76 -4.94
C ILE A 197 13.49 -11.05 -4.15
N TYR A 198 14.24 -11.17 -3.05
CA TYR A 198 14.17 -12.33 -2.17
C TYR A 198 13.49 -12.01 -0.85
N ALA A 199 13.04 -13.04 -0.15
CA ALA A 199 12.75 -13.03 1.27
C ALA A 199 13.08 -14.40 1.85
N TRP A 200 14.13 -14.48 2.67
CA TRP A 200 14.66 -15.75 3.15
C TRP A 200 14.61 -15.91 4.67
N LYS A 201 14.36 -17.13 5.15
CA LYS A 201 14.52 -17.52 6.56
C LYS A 201 13.70 -16.69 7.58
N GLY A 202 12.48 -16.32 7.24
CA GLY A 202 11.59 -15.50 8.08
C GLY A 202 11.41 -14.06 7.60
N ALA A 203 12.10 -13.65 6.52
CA ALA A 203 12.14 -12.23 6.15
C ALA A 203 10.82 -11.79 5.52
N THR A 204 10.48 -10.52 5.70
CA THR A 204 9.25 -9.92 5.16
C THR A 204 9.58 -8.78 4.21
N VAL A 205 9.00 -8.84 3.01
CA VAL A 205 9.07 -7.76 2.01
C VAL A 205 7.65 -7.31 1.70
N VAL A 206 7.38 -6.01 1.81
CA VAL A 206 6.07 -5.43 1.49
C VAL A 206 6.24 -4.21 0.61
N GLY A 207 5.77 -4.31 -0.63
CA GLY A 207 5.73 -3.18 -1.55
C GLY A 207 4.29 -2.72 -1.79
N GLU A 208 4.01 -1.43 -1.66
CA GLU A 208 2.74 -0.81 -2.04
C GLU A 208 2.98 0.24 -3.13
N GLY A 209 2.27 0.15 -4.25
CA GLY A 209 2.41 1.15 -5.30
C GLY A 209 1.22 1.23 -6.25
N HIS A 210 1.02 2.40 -6.84
CA HIS A 210 -0.03 2.59 -7.83
C HIS A 210 0.17 1.67 -9.05
N VAL A 211 1.39 1.60 -9.60
CA VAL A 211 1.72 0.76 -10.77
C VAL A 211 1.97 -0.70 -10.39
N SER A 212 2.73 -0.94 -9.33
CA SER A 212 2.98 -2.28 -8.79
C SER A 212 3.36 -2.20 -7.31
N GLY A 213 3.10 -3.27 -6.57
CA GLY A 213 3.62 -3.41 -5.21
C GLY A 213 5.11 -3.72 -5.24
N ALA A 214 5.49 -4.83 -5.87
CA ALA A 214 6.88 -5.18 -6.09
C ALA A 214 7.14 -5.68 -7.51
N ARG A 215 8.20 -5.16 -8.15
CA ARG A 215 8.57 -5.50 -9.53
C ARG A 215 10.04 -5.89 -9.66
N SER A 216 10.27 -6.98 -10.38
CA SER A 216 11.58 -7.46 -10.81
C SER A 216 11.64 -7.50 -12.35
N ILE A 217 12.70 -6.97 -12.96
CA ILE A 217 12.80 -6.90 -14.43
C ILE A 217 13.37 -8.18 -15.05
N ILE A 218 14.54 -8.64 -14.62
CA ILE A 218 15.23 -9.72 -15.35
C ILE A 218 15.18 -11.10 -14.66
N ALA A 219 14.83 -11.16 -13.38
CA ALA A 219 14.84 -12.41 -12.64
C ALA A 219 13.59 -12.58 -11.75
N HIS A 220 13.74 -13.15 -10.55
CA HIS A 220 12.62 -13.71 -9.78
C HIS A 220 12.14 -12.78 -8.67
N ILE A 221 10.90 -13.03 -8.24
CA ILE A 221 10.42 -12.67 -6.91
C ILE A 221 10.27 -13.98 -6.14
N GLN A 222 11.08 -14.19 -5.09
CA GLN A 222 11.19 -15.49 -4.41
C GLN A 222 11.17 -15.35 -2.89
N ALA A 223 10.14 -15.91 -2.26
CA ALA A 223 10.08 -16.14 -0.82
C ALA A 223 10.47 -17.59 -0.51
N GLU A 224 11.32 -17.82 0.48
CA GLU A 224 11.75 -19.17 0.86
C GLU A 224 12.08 -19.33 2.35
N GLY A 225 11.53 -20.39 2.93
CA GLY A 225 11.64 -20.73 4.34
C GLY A 225 10.40 -20.31 5.13
N ALA A 226 10.06 -21.09 6.16
CA ALA A 226 8.88 -20.85 6.96
C ALA A 226 8.94 -19.45 7.61
N GLY A 227 7.81 -18.74 7.58
CA GLY A 227 7.70 -17.36 8.05
C GLY A 227 8.15 -16.29 7.04
N SER A 228 8.86 -16.65 5.96
CA SER A 228 9.19 -15.70 4.91
C SER A 228 7.98 -15.30 4.08
N SER A 229 7.90 -14.02 3.73
CA SER A 229 6.86 -13.55 2.82
C SER A 229 7.26 -12.36 1.95
N ILE A 230 6.67 -12.31 0.76
CA ILE A 230 6.71 -11.14 -0.13
C ILE A 230 5.26 -10.75 -0.46
N THR A 231 4.89 -9.51 -0.19
CA THR A 231 3.56 -8.96 -0.47
C THR A 231 3.69 -7.78 -1.41
N GLY A 232 3.00 -7.84 -2.56
CA GLY A 232 2.87 -6.73 -3.49
C GLY A 232 1.44 -6.21 -3.46
N ILE A 233 1.27 -4.99 -2.96
CA ILE A 233 0.01 -4.27 -2.87
C ILE A 233 -0.06 -3.28 -4.04
N SER A 234 -1.14 -3.32 -4.81
CA SER A 234 -1.40 -2.32 -5.85
C SER A 234 -2.76 -1.69 -5.73
N THR A 235 -2.80 -0.37 -5.94
CA THR A 235 -4.05 0.41 -5.97
C THR A 235 -4.62 0.57 -7.39
N ASN A 236 -4.05 -0.12 -8.38
CA ASN A 236 -4.54 -0.12 -9.75
C ASN A 236 -4.44 -1.53 -10.34
N ILE A 237 -5.52 -2.30 -10.18
CA ILE A 237 -5.63 -3.66 -10.73
C ILE A 237 -5.45 -3.71 -12.26
N ASN A 238 -5.76 -2.62 -12.97
CA ASN A 238 -5.64 -2.51 -14.42
C ASN A 238 -4.22 -2.25 -14.90
N SER A 239 -3.27 -1.98 -13.98
CA SER A 239 -1.85 -1.96 -14.35
C SER A 239 -1.42 -3.35 -14.80
N GLN A 240 -0.74 -3.41 -15.96
CA GLN A 240 -0.10 -4.63 -16.47
C GLN A 240 0.96 -5.21 -15.50
N TYR A 241 1.41 -4.40 -14.53
CA TYR A 241 2.42 -4.76 -13.52
C TYR A 241 1.84 -4.89 -12.11
N ALA A 242 0.51 -4.87 -11.95
CA ALA A 242 -0.12 -4.77 -10.63
C ALA A 242 0.32 -5.89 -9.65
N ALA A 243 0.29 -5.54 -8.37
CA ALA A 243 0.67 -6.38 -7.23
C ALA A 243 2.12 -6.90 -7.31
N LEU A 244 2.33 -8.17 -7.70
CA LEU A 244 3.65 -8.78 -7.86
C LEU A 244 3.95 -9.06 -9.33
N HIS A 245 5.04 -8.51 -9.84
CA HIS A 245 5.40 -8.67 -11.24
C HIS A 245 6.89 -8.98 -11.45
N ALA A 246 7.20 -10.10 -12.08
CA ALA A 246 8.56 -10.48 -12.47
C ALA A 246 8.66 -10.57 -13.99
N ASP A 247 9.07 -9.52 -14.70
CA ASP A 247 8.85 -9.37 -16.16
C ASP A 247 9.32 -10.60 -16.97
N LYS A 248 10.51 -11.13 -16.66
CA LYS A 248 11.12 -12.24 -17.42
C LYS A 248 11.02 -13.61 -16.75
N GLN A 249 10.59 -13.71 -15.49
CA GLN A 249 10.61 -14.98 -14.74
C GLN A 249 9.34 -15.15 -13.89
N MET A 250 9.52 -15.81 -12.74
CA MET A 250 8.50 -16.51 -11.98
C MET A 250 8.37 -15.93 -10.57
N LEU A 251 7.15 -16.02 -10.05
CA LEU A 251 6.91 -15.86 -8.62
C LEU A 251 7.19 -17.20 -7.94
N ARG A 252 7.90 -17.20 -6.82
CA ARG A 252 8.26 -18.42 -6.09
C ARG A 252 7.94 -18.29 -4.62
N ALA A 253 7.27 -19.29 -4.08
CA ALA A 253 7.17 -19.51 -2.64
C ALA A 253 7.56 -20.94 -2.32
N TYR A 254 8.62 -21.10 -1.53
CA TYR A 254 9.17 -22.41 -1.16
C TYR A 254 9.23 -22.61 0.35
N SER A 255 9.16 -23.87 0.78
CA SER A 255 9.48 -24.28 2.15
C SER A 255 8.62 -23.57 3.21
N GLY A 256 7.30 -23.49 2.98
CA GLY A 256 6.34 -22.82 3.87
C GLY A 256 6.32 -21.28 3.78
N ALA A 257 7.03 -20.69 2.81
CA ALA A 257 6.96 -19.26 2.53
C ALA A 257 5.66 -18.87 1.81
N VAL A 258 5.36 -17.57 1.77
CA VAL A 258 4.14 -17.03 1.15
C VAL A 258 4.48 -15.89 0.18
N VAL A 259 3.95 -15.96 -1.05
CA VAL A 259 3.84 -14.78 -1.93
C VAL A 259 2.38 -14.29 -1.93
N ARG A 260 2.19 -12.98 -1.78
CA ARG A 260 0.87 -12.34 -1.71
C ARG A 260 0.73 -11.26 -2.75
N GLU A 261 -0.31 -11.35 -3.55
CA GLU A 261 -0.77 -10.28 -4.41
C GLU A 261 -1.98 -9.63 -3.76
N GLU A 262 -1.91 -8.34 -3.48
CA GLU A 262 -3.04 -7.59 -2.95
C GLU A 262 -3.45 -6.48 -3.91
N TYR A 263 -4.72 -6.43 -4.25
CA TYR A 263 -5.34 -5.41 -5.07
C TYR A 263 -6.30 -4.61 -4.19
N LYS A 264 -5.89 -3.40 -3.85
CA LYS A 264 -6.61 -2.50 -2.95
C LYS A 264 -7.56 -1.63 -3.75
N LYS A 265 -8.84 -1.59 -3.36
CA LYS A 265 -9.92 -0.89 -4.07
C LYS A 265 -9.97 -1.28 -5.55
N PRO A 266 -10.19 -2.57 -5.87
CA PRO A 266 -10.28 -3.01 -7.26
C PRO A 266 -11.45 -2.32 -7.97
N THR A 267 -11.42 -2.29 -9.31
CA THR A 267 -12.43 -1.61 -10.13
C THR A 267 -13.67 -2.45 -10.44
N PHE A 268 -13.82 -3.62 -9.82
CA PHE A 268 -15.01 -4.46 -9.95
C PHE A 268 -15.82 -4.42 -8.66
N GLU A 269 -17.11 -4.69 -8.79
CA GLU A 269 -18.05 -4.83 -7.69
C GLU A 269 -18.47 -6.30 -7.58
N ILE A 270 -18.66 -6.78 -6.36
CA ILE A 270 -19.25 -8.11 -6.13
C ILE A 270 -20.78 -7.99 -6.12
N THR A 271 -21.45 -8.80 -6.95
CA THR A 271 -22.93 -8.91 -7.02
C THR A 271 -23.37 -10.37 -6.84
N GLU A 272 -24.69 -10.61 -6.76
CA GLU A 272 -25.24 -11.96 -6.55
C GLU A 272 -25.48 -12.77 -7.83
N ASP A 273 -25.52 -12.09 -8.96
CA ASP A 273 -26.02 -12.59 -10.25
C ASP A 273 -24.96 -12.55 -11.36
N ALA A 274 -24.00 -11.62 -11.25
CA ALA A 274 -22.93 -11.41 -12.22
C ALA A 274 -21.59 -11.89 -11.62
N PRO A 275 -21.09 -13.07 -12.03
CA PRO A 275 -19.84 -13.59 -11.49
C PRO A 275 -18.64 -12.75 -11.92
N VAL A 276 -17.80 -12.41 -10.95
CA VAL A 276 -16.52 -11.73 -11.20
C VAL A 276 -15.45 -12.77 -11.50
N PHE A 277 -14.92 -12.73 -12.72
CA PHE A 277 -13.76 -13.53 -13.12
C PHE A 277 -12.50 -12.68 -12.96
N VAL A 278 -11.86 -12.74 -11.80
CA VAL A 278 -10.66 -11.93 -11.54
C VAL A 278 -9.48 -12.28 -12.46
N THR A 279 -9.53 -13.43 -13.15
CA THR A 279 -8.60 -13.80 -14.22
C THR A 279 -8.77 -13.01 -15.51
N ASP A 280 -9.77 -12.14 -15.61
CA ASP A 280 -9.91 -11.22 -16.75
C ASP A 280 -8.90 -10.06 -16.68
N TYR A 281 -8.37 -9.79 -15.48
CA TYR A 281 -7.29 -8.81 -15.31
C TYR A 281 -5.94 -9.42 -15.70
N ALA A 282 -5.23 -8.77 -16.63
CA ALA A 282 -4.00 -9.28 -17.22
C ALA A 282 -2.90 -9.60 -16.18
N SER A 283 -2.78 -8.77 -15.14
CA SER A 283 -1.84 -8.96 -14.03
C SER A 283 -2.19 -10.20 -13.20
N VAL A 284 -3.46 -10.38 -12.84
CA VAL A 284 -3.96 -11.55 -12.11
C VAL A 284 -3.79 -12.84 -12.94
N SER A 285 -4.21 -12.82 -14.20
CA SER A 285 -4.21 -13.99 -15.11
C SER A 285 -2.81 -14.51 -15.46
N ARG A 286 -1.79 -13.67 -15.26
CA ARG A 286 -0.39 -14.02 -15.37
C ARG A 286 0.02 -15.01 -14.27
N ASN A 287 -0.40 -14.74 -13.03
CA ASN A 287 0.05 -15.45 -11.83
C ASN A 287 -0.96 -16.51 -11.33
N MET A 288 -2.24 -16.37 -11.71
CA MET A 288 -3.32 -17.30 -11.44
C MET A 288 -4.06 -17.66 -12.74
N LYS A 289 -3.97 -18.92 -13.21
CA LYS A 289 -4.67 -19.34 -14.43
C LYS A 289 -6.10 -19.82 -14.20
N ASP A 290 -6.37 -20.42 -13.05
CA ASP A 290 -7.67 -21.00 -12.74
C ASP A 290 -8.02 -20.76 -11.28
N MET A 291 -9.10 -20.00 -11.08
CA MET A 291 -9.65 -19.65 -9.77
C MET A 291 -10.11 -20.88 -8.99
N LYS A 292 -10.47 -21.99 -9.66
CA LYS A 292 -10.89 -23.24 -9.02
C LYS A 292 -9.77 -23.95 -8.28
N ASN A 293 -8.51 -23.58 -8.55
CA ASN A 293 -7.35 -24.09 -7.81
C ASN A 293 -7.11 -23.36 -6.48
N TYR A 294 -7.94 -22.36 -6.13
CA TYR A 294 -7.83 -21.57 -4.91
C TYR A 294 -9.01 -21.86 -4.00
N THR A 295 -8.73 -21.87 -2.70
CA THR A 295 -9.75 -21.78 -1.66
C THR A 295 -10.06 -20.32 -1.41
N TRP A 296 -11.31 -19.92 -1.63
CA TRP A 296 -11.76 -18.54 -1.50
C TRP A 296 -12.50 -18.35 -0.19
N ILE A 297 -12.14 -17.29 0.53
CA ILE A 297 -12.81 -16.83 1.75
C ILE A 297 -13.02 -15.32 1.67
N SER A 298 -13.91 -14.79 2.50
CA SER A 298 -14.05 -13.35 2.68
C SER A 298 -14.25 -12.95 4.13
N GLU A 299 -13.95 -11.68 4.40
CA GLU A 299 -14.23 -11.00 5.66
C GLU A 299 -15.04 -9.72 5.34
N PRO A 300 -16.31 -9.62 5.80
CA PRO A 300 -17.13 -10.71 6.33
C PRO A 300 -17.39 -11.82 5.30
N ASP A 301 -17.76 -13.02 5.78
CA ASP A 301 -17.97 -14.21 4.95
C ASP A 301 -19.22 -14.04 4.07
N ASN A 302 -19.08 -13.42 2.89
CA ASN A 302 -20.17 -13.05 2.00
C ASN A 302 -19.90 -13.41 0.54
N ILE A 303 -18.89 -14.22 0.24
CA ILE A 303 -18.58 -14.63 -1.14
C ILE A 303 -18.41 -16.13 -1.27
N PHE A 304 -18.74 -16.65 -2.45
CA PHE A 304 -18.47 -18.02 -2.82
C PHE A 304 -18.02 -18.13 -4.28
N LEU A 305 -17.34 -19.22 -4.61
CA LEU A 305 -16.95 -19.54 -5.97
C LEU A 305 -18.12 -20.28 -6.65
N ASN A 306 -18.62 -19.74 -7.76
CA ASN A 306 -19.72 -20.34 -8.50
C ASN A 306 -19.26 -21.51 -9.40
N ASN A 307 -20.19 -22.24 -10.00
CA ASN A 307 -19.89 -23.39 -10.88
C ASN A 307 -19.11 -22.99 -12.16
N GLN A 308 -19.27 -21.75 -12.62
CA GLN A 308 -18.56 -21.20 -13.78
C GLN A 308 -17.10 -20.85 -13.44
N GLY A 309 -16.75 -20.74 -12.15
CA GLY A 309 -15.41 -20.40 -11.68
C GLY A 309 -15.20 -18.90 -11.39
N GLY A 310 -16.26 -18.12 -11.29
CA GLY A 310 -16.22 -16.71 -10.86
C GLY A 310 -16.70 -16.53 -9.42
N LEU A 311 -16.38 -15.38 -8.83
CA LEU A 311 -16.82 -14.99 -7.49
C LEU A 311 -18.21 -14.36 -7.53
N LEU A 312 -19.09 -14.80 -6.63
CA LEU A 312 -20.41 -14.22 -6.41
C LEU A 312 -20.58 -13.85 -4.94
N GLY A 313 -21.39 -12.82 -4.71
CA GLY A 313 -21.87 -12.42 -3.40
C GLY A 313 -22.99 -13.32 -2.90
N ASP A 314 -22.95 -13.66 -1.62
CA ASP A 314 -24.02 -14.34 -0.90
C ASP A 314 -24.90 -13.30 -0.21
N MET A 315 -25.97 -12.88 -0.88
CA MET A 315 -26.88 -11.88 -0.31
C MET A 315 -27.65 -12.39 0.91
N SER A 316 -27.70 -13.70 1.17
CA SER A 316 -28.35 -14.21 2.39
C SER A 316 -27.62 -13.75 3.67
N LYS A 317 -26.38 -13.28 3.52
CA LYS A 317 -25.52 -12.81 4.60
C LYS A 317 -25.44 -11.28 4.69
N GLY A 318 -26.32 -10.57 3.97
CA GLY A 318 -26.41 -9.11 3.97
C GLY A 318 -25.38 -8.41 3.07
N THR A 319 -25.43 -7.07 3.04
CA THR A 319 -24.59 -6.22 2.19
C THR A 319 -23.49 -5.52 3.00
N PRO A 320 -22.26 -6.03 2.99
CA PRO A 320 -21.16 -5.34 3.63
C PRO A 320 -20.69 -4.15 2.78
N LYS A 321 -20.37 -3.02 3.42
CA LYS A 321 -19.87 -1.83 2.70
C LYS A 321 -18.60 -2.12 1.89
N GLU A 322 -17.71 -2.95 2.45
CA GLU A 322 -16.47 -3.37 1.81
C GLU A 322 -16.17 -4.82 2.19
N LEU A 323 -15.52 -5.54 1.28
CA LEU A 323 -15.04 -6.90 1.48
C LEU A 323 -13.52 -6.98 1.41
N LYS A 324 -12.96 -7.84 2.26
CA LYS A 324 -11.65 -8.43 2.02
C LYS A 324 -11.84 -9.87 1.52
N ILE A 325 -11.44 -10.13 0.29
CA ILE A 325 -11.55 -11.45 -0.35
C ILE A 325 -10.16 -12.04 -0.46
N VAL A 326 -9.99 -13.30 -0.06
CA VAL A 326 -8.70 -14.00 -0.10
C VAL A 326 -8.85 -15.32 -0.82
N GLY A 327 -8.20 -15.45 -1.97
CA GLY A 327 -7.94 -16.71 -2.63
C GLY A 327 -6.60 -17.27 -2.17
N SER A 328 -6.60 -18.49 -1.63
CA SER A 328 -5.39 -19.17 -1.15
C SER A 328 -5.14 -20.47 -1.90
N ARG A 329 -3.90 -20.69 -2.32
CA ARG A 329 -3.46 -21.96 -2.90
C ARG A 329 -2.15 -22.43 -2.28
N GLN A 330 -2.11 -23.70 -1.90
CA GLN A 330 -0.91 -24.41 -1.49
C GLN A 330 -0.69 -25.61 -2.42
N GLU A 331 0.53 -26.12 -2.46
CA GLU A 331 0.95 -27.25 -3.30
C GLU A 331 -0.01 -28.46 -3.25
N SER A 332 -0.66 -28.73 -4.39
CA SER A 332 -0.96 -30.09 -4.88
C SER A 332 -1.28 -30.18 -6.38
N LYS A 333 -1.38 -29.06 -7.13
CA LYS A 333 -1.59 -29.06 -8.60
C LYS A 333 -1.02 -27.80 -9.27
N VAL A 334 0.31 -27.68 -9.42
CA VAL A 334 0.88 -26.59 -10.21
C VAL A 334 0.87 -27.00 -11.69
N ASN A 335 0.11 -26.27 -12.51
CA ASN A 335 0.18 -26.44 -13.96
C ASN A 335 1.59 -26.06 -14.44
N LYS A 336 2.20 -26.88 -15.30
CA LYS A 336 3.58 -26.67 -15.81
C LYS A 336 3.84 -25.30 -16.46
N ASN A 337 2.80 -24.56 -16.80
CA ASN A 337 2.86 -23.29 -17.53
C ASN A 337 2.44 -22.06 -16.70
N GLU A 338 2.18 -22.22 -15.40
CA GLU A 338 1.93 -21.07 -14.54
C GLU A 338 3.23 -20.38 -14.13
N VAL A 339 3.18 -19.04 -14.06
CA VAL A 339 4.34 -18.25 -13.68
C VAL A 339 4.62 -18.31 -12.18
N THR A 340 3.62 -18.67 -11.38
CA THR A 340 3.77 -18.91 -9.95
C THR A 340 4.17 -20.36 -9.67
N GLN A 341 5.34 -20.56 -9.06
CA GLN A 341 5.86 -21.86 -8.65
C GLN A 341 5.79 -22.03 -7.13
N LEU A 342 5.05 -23.04 -6.68
CA LEU A 342 4.90 -23.41 -5.29
C LEU A 342 5.56 -24.77 -5.05
N LYS A 343 6.42 -24.87 -4.03
CA LYS A 343 7.09 -26.12 -3.63
C LYS A 343 7.26 -26.20 -2.13
N THR A 344 7.35 -27.42 -1.61
CA THR A 344 7.63 -27.70 -0.19
C THR A 344 6.69 -26.91 0.71
N ASN A 345 5.38 -27.01 0.50
CA ASN A 345 4.34 -26.27 1.25
C ASN A 345 4.34 -24.74 1.07
N GLY A 346 4.98 -24.21 0.02
CA GLY A 346 4.83 -22.81 -0.32
C GLY A 346 3.39 -22.43 -0.69
N LYS A 347 3.01 -21.18 -0.40
CA LYS A 347 1.65 -20.65 -0.58
C LYS A 347 1.64 -19.43 -1.50
N HIS A 348 0.60 -19.34 -2.32
CA HIS A 348 0.23 -18.11 -3.02
C HIS A 348 -1.12 -17.64 -2.52
N GLU A 349 -1.21 -16.35 -2.21
CA GLU A 349 -2.45 -15.68 -1.85
C GLU A 349 -2.73 -14.54 -2.84
N VAL A 350 -3.98 -14.46 -3.27
CA VAL A 350 -4.52 -13.36 -4.07
C VAL A 350 -5.59 -12.69 -3.21
N ILE A 351 -5.40 -11.41 -2.93
CA ILE A 351 -6.20 -10.64 -1.97
C ILE A 351 -6.82 -9.46 -2.70
N PHE A 352 -8.13 -9.27 -2.51
CA PHE A 352 -8.82 -8.06 -2.91
C PHE A 352 -9.30 -7.37 -1.64
N SER A 353 -8.70 -6.23 -1.30
CA SER A 353 -8.99 -5.47 -0.09
C SER A 353 -9.82 -4.24 -0.41
N GLU A 354 -10.70 -3.85 0.52
CA GLU A 354 -11.61 -2.70 0.33
C GLU A 354 -12.46 -2.88 -0.96
N THR A 355 -12.90 -4.11 -1.24
CA THR A 355 -13.64 -4.46 -2.46
C THR A 355 -15.09 -3.97 -2.32
N PRO A 356 -15.59 -3.14 -3.26
CA PRO A 356 -16.96 -2.66 -3.19
C PRO A 356 -17.94 -3.81 -3.47
N THR A 357 -19.12 -3.71 -2.86
CA THR A 357 -20.23 -4.63 -3.12
C THR A 357 -21.44 -3.87 -3.63
N ARG A 358 -22.24 -4.53 -4.46
CA ARG A 358 -23.52 -4.01 -4.92
C ARG A 358 -24.54 -5.11 -4.92
N PHE A 359 -25.22 -5.26 -3.79
CA PHE A 359 -26.36 -6.16 -3.64
C PHE A 359 -27.62 -5.32 -3.73
N ALA A 360 -28.35 -5.47 -4.83
CA ALA A 360 -29.53 -4.67 -5.13
C ALA A 360 -30.66 -5.55 -5.65
N LEU A 361 -31.89 -5.18 -5.32
CA LEU A 361 -33.10 -5.84 -5.80
C LEU A 361 -33.88 -4.90 -6.73
N PRO A 362 -34.57 -5.43 -7.74
CA PRO A 362 -35.47 -4.64 -8.57
C PRO A 362 -36.71 -4.26 -7.77
N VAL A 363 -37.04 -2.97 -7.77
CA VAL A 363 -38.33 -2.44 -7.34
C VAL A 363 -39.08 -1.99 -8.59
N THR A 364 -40.16 -2.70 -8.92
CA THR A 364 -41.04 -2.39 -10.06
C THR A 364 -42.11 -1.41 -9.62
N THR A 365 -42.12 -0.22 -10.22
CA THR A 365 -43.24 0.72 -10.09
C THR A 365 -44.18 0.56 -11.27
N LYS A 366 -45.48 0.50 -10.99
CA LYS A 366 -46.53 0.45 -12.01
C LYS A 366 -47.44 1.65 -11.82
N HIS A 367 -47.61 2.42 -12.89
CA HIS A 367 -48.43 3.61 -12.92
C HIS A 367 -49.71 3.28 -13.66
N TRP A 368 -50.84 3.35 -12.97
CA TRP A 368 -52.16 3.01 -13.46
C TRP A 368 -53.01 4.28 -13.56
N VAL A 369 -53.64 4.52 -14.71
CA VAL A 369 -54.50 5.69 -14.93
C VAL A 369 -55.95 5.22 -15.09
N LEU A 370 -56.89 5.91 -14.43
CA LEU A 370 -58.31 5.64 -14.55
C LEU A 370 -58.81 5.98 -15.96
N ASP A 371 -59.43 5.03 -16.64
CA ASP A 371 -60.17 5.29 -17.88
C ASP A 371 -61.62 5.60 -17.55
N HIS A 372 -62.01 6.88 -17.63
CA HIS A 372 -63.37 7.33 -17.30
C HIS A 372 -64.46 6.74 -18.21
N ALA A 373 -64.13 6.25 -19.40
CA ALA A 373 -65.12 5.64 -20.29
C ALA A 373 -65.53 4.23 -19.82
N THR A 374 -64.60 3.52 -19.17
CA THR A 374 -64.81 2.13 -18.71
C THR A 374 -64.91 2.01 -17.19
N GLY A 375 -64.44 3.02 -16.46
CA GLY A 375 -64.31 2.99 -15.00
C GLY A 375 -63.18 2.07 -14.50
N GLU A 376 -62.29 1.62 -15.39
CA GLU A 376 -61.21 0.67 -15.06
C GLU A 376 -59.84 1.35 -15.11
N TYR A 377 -58.93 0.91 -14.23
CA TYR A 377 -57.54 1.36 -14.25
C TYR A 377 -56.75 0.62 -15.31
N LYS A 378 -56.06 1.36 -16.19
CA LYS A 378 -55.20 0.82 -17.23
C LYS A 378 -53.73 1.13 -16.92
N LEU A 379 -52.86 0.14 -17.16
CA LEU A 379 -51.42 0.31 -16.98
C LEU A 379 -50.93 1.34 -18.00
N TYR A 380 -50.42 2.45 -17.50
CA TYR A 380 -49.85 3.53 -18.29
C TYR A 380 -48.35 3.30 -18.49
N GLU A 381 -47.63 3.03 -17.40
CA GLU A 381 -46.18 2.84 -17.42
C GLU A 381 -45.74 1.82 -16.38
N GLU A 382 -44.73 1.02 -16.72
CA GLU A 382 -44.00 0.17 -15.79
C GLU A 382 -42.51 0.57 -15.84
N LYS A 383 -41.92 0.86 -14.68
CA LYS A 383 -40.50 1.17 -14.52
C LYS A 383 -39.88 0.28 -13.46
N VAL A 384 -38.63 -0.10 -13.67
CA VAL A 384 -37.85 -0.90 -12.72
C VAL A 384 -36.69 -0.07 -12.21
N TYR A 385 -36.60 0.07 -10.89
CA TYR A 385 -35.50 0.74 -10.22
C TYR A 385 -34.65 -0.29 -9.48
N THR A 386 -33.33 -0.24 -9.68
CA THR A 386 -32.37 -1.08 -8.94
C THR A 386 -32.02 -0.39 -7.63
N ILE A 387 -32.47 -0.96 -6.51
CA ILE A 387 -32.29 -0.38 -5.18
C ILE A 387 -31.42 -1.30 -4.34
N GLU A 388 -30.37 -0.75 -3.72
CA GLU A 388 -29.47 -1.52 -2.85
C GLU A 388 -30.20 -2.02 -1.61
N ILE A 389 -29.87 -3.25 -1.21
CA ILE A 389 -30.41 -3.87 0.00
C ILE A 389 -29.97 -3.07 1.23
N GLY A 390 -30.91 -2.82 2.13
CA GLY A 390 -30.73 -1.99 3.33
C GLY A 390 -31.02 -0.51 3.09
N ASN A 391 -31.23 -0.07 1.84
CA ASN A 391 -31.69 1.28 1.55
C ASN A 391 -33.22 1.37 1.62
N MET A 392 -33.71 2.53 2.06
CA MET A 392 -35.12 2.86 2.05
C MET A 392 -35.58 3.22 0.63
N PHE A 393 -36.59 2.50 0.12
CA PHE A 393 -37.36 2.93 -1.03
C PHE A 393 -38.44 3.91 -0.56
N LYS A 394 -38.30 5.18 -0.95
CA LYS A 394 -39.27 6.23 -0.62
C LYS A 394 -40.29 6.34 -1.74
N VAL A 395 -41.50 5.89 -1.49
CA VAL A 395 -42.56 5.77 -2.51
C VAL A 395 -42.84 7.11 -3.20
N ASN A 396 -42.82 8.22 -2.45
CA ASN A 396 -43.09 9.54 -3.01
C ASN A 396 -41.99 10.07 -3.96
N ASP A 397 -40.78 9.50 -3.93
CA ASP A 397 -39.68 9.93 -4.81
C ASP A 397 -39.85 9.38 -6.25
N TYR A 398 -40.78 8.47 -6.48
CA TYR A 398 -40.98 7.75 -7.75
C TYR A 398 -42.39 7.92 -8.34
N VAL A 399 -43.15 8.92 -7.88
CA VAL A 399 -44.44 9.29 -8.49
C VAL A 399 -44.22 9.78 -9.92
N HIS A 400 -45.13 9.46 -10.84
CA HIS A 400 -45.03 9.91 -12.22
C HIS A 400 -45.52 11.36 -12.33
N ASP A 401 -44.70 12.21 -12.97
CA ASP A 401 -45.08 13.57 -13.32
C ASP A 401 -45.68 13.59 -14.72
N PHE A 402 -47.00 13.76 -14.81
CA PHE A 402 -47.73 13.87 -16.09
C PHE A 402 -47.57 15.25 -16.75
N GLY A 403 -46.80 16.17 -16.15
CA GLY A 403 -46.60 17.53 -16.63
C GLY A 403 -47.75 18.46 -16.27
N ALA A 404 -48.08 19.42 -17.13
CA ALA A 404 -49.03 20.51 -16.87
C ALA A 404 -50.53 20.10 -16.86
N THR A 405 -50.83 18.81 -16.77
CA THR A 405 -52.21 18.30 -16.63
C THR A 405 -52.62 18.29 -15.16
N GLU A 406 -53.89 18.53 -14.87
CA GLU A 406 -54.44 18.25 -13.54
C GLU A 406 -54.48 16.74 -13.35
N TRP A 407 -53.71 16.24 -12.40
CA TRP A 407 -53.67 14.83 -12.03
C TRP A 407 -53.79 14.72 -10.51
N ASP A 408 -54.55 13.74 -10.06
CA ASP A 408 -54.66 13.40 -8.65
C ASP A 408 -54.18 11.96 -8.43
N LEU A 409 -53.12 11.80 -7.63
CA LEU A 409 -52.73 10.49 -7.14
C LEU A 409 -53.78 10.00 -6.14
N THR A 410 -54.61 9.05 -6.57
CA THR A 410 -55.73 8.53 -5.78
C THR A 410 -55.29 7.61 -4.65
N LYS A 411 -54.30 6.73 -4.91
CA LYS A 411 -53.77 5.80 -3.92
C LYS A 411 -52.41 5.22 -4.34
N VAL A 412 -51.65 4.79 -3.34
CA VAL A 412 -50.48 3.92 -3.50
C VAL A 412 -50.68 2.67 -2.65
N ASP A 413 -50.28 1.50 -3.14
CA ASP A 413 -50.49 0.22 -2.47
C ASP A 413 -49.44 -0.12 -1.40
N ARG A 414 -48.32 0.63 -1.35
CA ARG A 414 -47.25 0.49 -0.36
C ARG A 414 -46.87 1.82 0.28
N GLN A 415 -46.37 1.75 1.51
CA GLN A 415 -45.66 2.84 2.19
C GLN A 415 -44.16 2.71 1.93
N ASP A 416 -43.36 3.69 2.36
CA ASP A 416 -41.89 3.57 2.35
C ASP A 416 -41.44 2.29 3.04
N PHE A 417 -40.49 1.57 2.43
CA PHE A 417 -39.99 0.31 2.96
C PHE A 417 -38.48 0.17 2.77
N GLU A 418 -37.83 -0.55 3.67
CA GLU A 418 -36.45 -0.98 3.50
C GLU A 418 -36.40 -2.13 2.49
N VAL A 419 -35.50 -2.07 1.51
CA VAL A 419 -35.30 -3.14 0.55
C VAL A 419 -34.53 -4.28 1.21
N VAL A 420 -35.21 -5.40 1.45
CA VAL A 420 -34.67 -6.62 2.09
C VAL A 420 -34.86 -7.86 1.19
N LYS A 421 -34.10 -8.93 1.41
CA LYS A 421 -34.32 -10.19 0.66
C LYS A 421 -35.26 -11.10 1.44
N ASP A 422 -36.54 -11.14 1.08
CA ASP A 422 -37.55 -12.00 1.72
C ASP A 422 -38.26 -12.97 0.77
N GLY A 423 -37.84 -13.02 -0.51
CA GLY A 423 -38.44 -13.86 -1.54
C GLY A 423 -39.71 -13.30 -2.17
N GLY A 424 -40.17 -12.13 -1.74
CA GLY A 424 -41.25 -11.38 -2.39
C GLY A 424 -40.75 -10.48 -3.52
N GLU A 425 -41.61 -10.21 -4.50
CA GLU A 425 -41.36 -9.16 -5.49
C GLU A 425 -41.64 -7.78 -4.88
N TYR A 426 -40.74 -6.82 -5.13
CA TYR A 426 -40.98 -5.42 -4.80
C TYR A 426 -41.77 -4.76 -5.91
N VAL A 427 -43.09 -4.75 -5.77
CA VAL A 427 -44.00 -4.06 -6.70
C VAL A 427 -44.75 -2.97 -5.96
N VAL A 428 -44.68 -1.74 -6.49
CA VAL A 428 -45.43 -0.58 -5.98
C VAL A 428 -46.36 -0.08 -7.10
N ASN A 429 -47.66 -0.09 -6.82
CA ASN A 429 -48.69 0.37 -7.74
C ASN A 429 -49.17 1.77 -7.34
N TYR A 430 -49.00 2.71 -8.26
CA TYR A 430 -49.50 4.08 -8.15
C TYR A 430 -50.75 4.21 -9.02
N TYR A 431 -51.82 4.75 -8.47
CA TYR A 431 -53.10 4.89 -9.16
C TYR A 431 -53.47 6.37 -9.30
N TYR A 432 -53.61 6.83 -10.53
CA TYR A 432 -53.86 8.22 -10.86
C TYR A 432 -55.25 8.37 -11.45
N ASP A 433 -55.90 9.46 -11.06
CA ASP A 433 -57.02 10.03 -11.80
C ASP A 433 -56.46 11.16 -12.64
N VAL A 434 -56.52 11.00 -13.97
CA VAL A 434 -55.97 11.98 -14.91
C VAL A 434 -57.02 12.24 -15.96
N ASP A 435 -57.44 13.49 -16.05
CA ASP A 435 -58.30 13.95 -17.13
C ASP A 435 -57.42 14.14 -18.38
N MET A 436 -57.00 13.02 -19.00
CA MET A 436 -56.22 13.08 -20.22
C MET A 436 -57.12 13.65 -21.31
N PRO A 437 -56.77 14.80 -21.95
CA PRO A 437 -57.53 15.28 -23.10
C PRO A 437 -57.46 14.20 -24.17
N MET A 438 -58.58 13.50 -24.37
CA MET A 438 -58.68 12.49 -25.40
C MET A 438 -58.30 13.14 -26.72
N GLY A 439 -57.27 12.61 -27.37
CA GLY A 439 -56.79 13.13 -28.64
C GLY A 439 -57.94 13.31 -29.63
N SER A 440 -58.05 14.53 -30.16
CA SER A 440 -58.79 14.85 -31.38
C SER A 440 -57.94 14.53 -32.61
#